data_AF-A0A9X5X770-F1
#
_entry.id   AF-A0A9X5X770-F1
#
_cell.length_a   1.000
_cell.length_b   1.000
_cell.length_c   1.000
_cell.angle_alpha   90.00
_cell.angle_beta   90.00
_cell.angle_gamma   90.00
#
_symmetry.space_group_name_H-M   'P 1'
#
loop_
_entity.id
_entity.type
_entity.pdbx_description
1 polymer ?
#
loop_
_entity_poly.entity_id
_entity_poly.type
_entity_poly.pdbx_seq_one_letter_code
_entity_poly.pdbx_strand_id
1 'polypeptide(L)'
;ARKVTAGSTNHYEQAVKLQDYFAVNGGFTYNTRVQVGSGSAAIARFLKDKQGFCVHFSFAMASMARTLGIPARVAVGFTPGSPQSDGSMSVGLRDAHAWPELYFEGVGWTRFEPTPNRGSVPAYTQTNTPGSDSPTVPKPSTSTSAAPSTAPSASSNCLAEQKKLDACPSQSALATVGSKNDGTPWFQILGYTLAGLL
;
A
#
# COMPACT_ATOMS: atom_id res chain seq x y z
N ALA A 1 -14.24 -13.74 9.99
CA ALA A 1 -14.75 -12.39 10.26
C ALA A 1 -15.91 -12.41 11.25
N ARG A 2 -17.10 -12.94 10.90
CA ARG A 2 -18.29 -12.95 11.78
C ARG A 2 -18.03 -13.44 13.22
N LYS A 3 -17.27 -14.54 13.40
CA LYS A 3 -16.89 -15.04 14.75
C LYS A 3 -16.04 -14.04 15.53
N VAL A 4 -15.07 -13.41 14.88
CA VAL A 4 -14.15 -12.44 15.50
C VAL A 4 -14.89 -11.18 15.92
N THR A 5 -15.86 -10.76 15.12
CA THR A 5 -16.61 -9.51 15.32
C THR A 5 -17.96 -9.74 15.99
N ALA A 6 -18.15 -10.88 16.66
CA ALA A 6 -19.39 -11.20 17.34
C ALA A 6 -19.69 -10.15 18.43
N GLY A 7 -20.97 -9.78 18.57
CA GLY A 7 -21.42 -8.78 19.54
C GLY A 7 -21.01 -7.34 19.23
N SER A 8 -20.50 -7.03 18.04
CA SER A 8 -20.34 -5.64 17.59
C SER A 8 -21.69 -5.08 17.12
N THR A 9 -21.96 -3.82 17.46
CA THR A 9 -23.22 -3.14 17.16
C THR A 9 -23.22 -2.45 15.79
N ASN A 10 -22.04 -2.17 15.24
CA ASN A 10 -21.87 -1.46 13.96
C ASN A 10 -20.57 -1.87 13.24
N HIS A 11 -20.42 -1.44 11.97
CA HIS A 11 -19.24 -1.76 11.14
C HIS A 11 -17.93 -1.23 11.71
N TYR A 12 -17.95 -0.11 12.42
CA TYR A 12 -16.75 0.46 13.02
C TYR A 12 -16.22 -0.44 14.14
N GLU A 13 -17.10 -0.88 15.05
CA GLU A 13 -16.76 -1.85 16.09
C GLU A 13 -16.31 -3.18 15.51
N GLN A 14 -16.87 -3.63 14.38
CA GLN A 14 -16.38 -4.81 13.69
C GLN A 14 -14.94 -4.61 13.20
N ALA A 15 -14.64 -3.45 12.60
CA ALA A 15 -13.30 -3.11 12.13
C ALA A 15 -12.27 -3.05 13.28
N VAL A 16 -12.61 -2.43 14.41
CA VAL A 16 -11.75 -2.39 15.60
C VAL A 16 -11.48 -3.81 16.11
N LYS A 17 -12.51 -4.67 16.25
CA LYS A 17 -12.29 -6.07 16.65
C LYS A 17 -11.45 -6.87 15.65
N LEU A 18 -11.56 -6.59 14.35
CA LEU A 18 -10.67 -7.20 13.37
C LEU A 18 -9.21 -6.74 13.55
N GLN A 19 -8.98 -5.46 13.81
CA GLN A 19 -7.65 -4.94 14.11
C GLN A 19 -7.07 -5.64 15.35
N ASP A 20 -7.81 -5.66 16.45
CA ASP A 20 -7.36 -6.24 17.72
C ASP A 20 -7.13 -7.74 17.62
N TYR A 21 -7.93 -8.43 16.79
CA TYR A 21 -7.70 -9.83 16.49
C TYR A 21 -6.32 -10.07 15.88
N PHE A 22 -5.87 -9.21 14.98
CA PHE A 22 -4.52 -9.36 14.42
C PHE A 22 -3.43 -8.82 15.35
N ALA A 23 -3.64 -7.64 15.92
CA ALA A 23 -2.62 -6.89 16.63
C ALA A 23 -2.39 -7.35 18.08
N VAL A 24 -3.42 -7.88 18.75
CA VAL A 24 -3.40 -8.11 20.21
C VAL A 24 -3.78 -9.54 20.58
N ASN A 25 -4.94 -10.02 20.11
CA ASN A 25 -5.59 -11.18 20.73
C ASN A 25 -5.51 -12.48 19.92
N GLY A 26 -5.20 -12.41 18.62
CA GLY A 26 -5.22 -13.58 17.74
C GLY A 26 -3.94 -14.40 17.74
N GLY A 27 -2.89 -13.94 18.42
CA GLY A 27 -1.59 -14.62 18.49
C GLY A 27 -0.83 -14.59 17.17
N PHE A 28 -0.93 -13.47 16.43
CA PHE A 28 -0.16 -13.28 15.21
C PHE A 28 1.21 -12.66 15.51
N THR A 29 2.21 -13.05 14.73
CA THR A 29 3.59 -12.57 14.87
C THR A 29 4.10 -11.98 13.56
N TYR A 30 4.83 -10.88 13.67
CA TYR A 30 5.53 -10.30 12.54
C TYR A 30 6.75 -11.16 12.15
N ASN A 31 6.78 -11.64 10.91
CA ASN A 31 7.86 -12.45 10.34
C ASN A 31 7.97 -12.22 8.82
N THR A 32 9.13 -11.75 8.35
CA THR A 32 9.42 -11.51 6.92
C THR A 32 9.98 -12.73 6.19
N ARG A 33 10.30 -13.82 6.90
CA ARG A 33 10.85 -15.07 6.34
C ARG A 33 9.78 -16.13 6.11
N VAL A 34 8.55 -15.70 5.87
CA VAL A 34 7.41 -16.60 5.57
C VAL A 34 7.33 -16.90 4.08
N GLN A 35 6.67 -18.00 3.73
CA GLN A 35 6.42 -18.30 2.32
C GLN A 35 5.47 -17.25 1.72
N VAL A 36 5.94 -16.55 0.70
CA VAL A 36 5.12 -15.61 -0.06
C VAL A 36 4.18 -16.35 -1.01
N GLY A 37 3.03 -15.75 -1.27
CA GLY A 37 2.04 -16.25 -2.22
C GLY A 37 1.07 -15.14 -2.62
N SER A 38 0.10 -15.47 -3.47
CA SER A 38 -0.90 -14.53 -3.94
C SER A 38 -2.33 -15.06 -3.74
N GLY A 39 -3.29 -14.15 -3.84
CA GLY A 39 -4.72 -14.46 -3.79
C GLY A 39 -5.21 -15.01 -2.44
N SER A 40 -6.37 -15.66 -2.48
CA SER A 40 -7.07 -16.18 -1.30
C SER A 40 -6.30 -17.29 -0.57
N ALA A 41 -5.52 -18.10 -1.30
CA ALA A 41 -4.71 -19.17 -0.71
C ALA A 41 -3.61 -18.63 0.21
N ALA A 42 -2.99 -17.50 -0.15
CA ALA A 42 -2.01 -16.84 0.71
C ALA A 42 -2.64 -16.30 1.99
N ILE A 43 -3.83 -15.70 1.89
CA ILE A 43 -4.60 -15.22 3.06
C ILE A 43 -4.98 -16.39 3.98
N ALA A 44 -5.50 -17.48 3.42
CA ALA A 44 -5.89 -18.66 4.19
C ALA A 44 -4.70 -19.27 4.95
N ARG A 45 -3.53 -19.35 4.29
CA ARG A 45 -2.29 -19.81 4.91
C ARG A 45 -1.82 -18.88 6.02
N PHE A 46 -1.79 -17.57 5.77
CA PHE A 46 -1.44 -16.59 6.79
C PHE A 46 -2.35 -16.68 8.03
N LEU A 47 -3.66 -16.83 7.85
CA LEU A 47 -4.61 -16.99 8.95
C LEU A 47 -4.39 -18.29 9.75
N LYS A 48 -3.90 -19.35 9.10
CA LYS A 48 -3.56 -20.63 9.73
C LYS A 48 -2.24 -20.56 10.48
N ASP A 49 -1.19 -20.07 9.81
CA ASP A 49 0.19 -20.08 10.32
C ASP A 49 0.45 -18.93 11.31
N LYS A 50 -0.38 -17.88 11.24
CA LYS A 50 -0.35 -16.68 12.10
C LYS A 50 0.98 -15.93 12.09
N GLN A 51 1.74 -16.06 11.02
CA GLN A 51 3.02 -15.40 10.84
C GLN A 51 3.05 -14.71 9.49
N GLY A 52 3.46 -13.44 9.46
CA GLY A 52 3.56 -12.69 8.21
C GLY A 52 4.09 -11.29 8.42
N PHE A 53 4.05 -10.47 7.37
CA PHE A 53 4.47 -9.07 7.41
C PHE A 53 3.33 -8.14 6.96
N CYS A 54 3.54 -6.83 6.98
CA CYS A 54 2.49 -5.80 6.84
C CYS A 54 1.48 -6.04 5.70
N VAL A 55 1.93 -6.55 4.56
CA VAL A 55 1.08 -6.92 3.42
C VAL A 55 0.08 -8.02 3.80
N HIS A 56 0.52 -9.10 4.44
CA HIS A 56 -0.35 -10.20 4.84
C HIS A 56 -1.44 -9.74 5.81
N PHE A 57 -1.05 -8.97 6.85
CA PHE A 57 -1.98 -8.40 7.82
C PHE A 57 -3.02 -7.49 7.15
N SER A 58 -2.56 -6.59 6.28
CA SER A 58 -3.43 -5.62 5.60
C SER A 58 -4.43 -6.29 4.67
N PHE A 59 -3.97 -7.21 3.82
CA PHE A 59 -4.84 -7.93 2.90
C PHE A 59 -5.81 -8.87 3.63
N ALA A 60 -5.38 -9.53 4.71
CA ALA A 60 -6.24 -10.39 5.51
C ALA A 60 -7.35 -9.58 6.20
N MET A 61 -7.00 -8.47 6.84
CA MET A 61 -7.98 -7.58 7.48
C MET A 61 -8.96 -7.00 6.46
N ALA A 62 -8.47 -6.42 5.36
CA ALA A 62 -9.32 -5.87 4.32
C ALA A 62 -10.26 -6.93 3.71
N SER A 63 -9.76 -8.15 3.50
CA SER A 63 -10.58 -9.25 2.98
C SER A 63 -11.65 -9.66 3.99
N MET A 64 -11.30 -9.80 5.27
CA MET A 64 -12.27 -10.10 6.32
C MET A 64 -13.34 -9.00 6.46
N ALA A 65 -12.96 -7.73 6.39
CA ALA A 65 -13.88 -6.60 6.40
C ALA A 65 -14.87 -6.64 5.22
N ARG A 66 -14.38 -6.93 4.00
CA ARG A 66 -15.23 -7.10 2.82
C ARG A 66 -16.26 -8.23 2.98
N THR A 67 -15.91 -9.33 3.67
CA THR A 67 -16.89 -10.41 3.96
C THR A 67 -18.00 -10.00 4.93
N LEU A 68 -17.83 -8.87 5.63
CA LEU A 68 -18.83 -8.28 6.52
C LEU A 68 -19.64 -7.17 5.82
N GLY A 69 -19.38 -6.90 4.53
CA GLY A 69 -20.04 -5.81 3.80
C GLY A 69 -19.39 -4.44 4.00
N ILE A 70 -18.23 -4.37 4.66
CA ILE A 70 -17.49 -3.11 4.83
C ILE A 70 -16.60 -2.90 3.59
N PRO A 71 -16.76 -1.79 2.83
CA PRO A 71 -15.85 -1.49 1.74
C PRO A 71 -14.44 -1.27 2.30
N ALA A 72 -13.44 -1.96 1.75
CA ALA A 72 -12.07 -1.91 2.23
C ALA A 72 -11.09 -1.87 1.06
N ARG A 73 -9.93 -1.24 1.26
CA ARG A 73 -8.78 -1.23 0.34
C ARG A 73 -7.48 -1.38 1.13
N VAL A 74 -6.38 -1.64 0.42
CA VAL A 74 -5.03 -1.65 1.01
C VAL A 74 -4.26 -0.48 0.41
N ALA A 75 -3.69 0.34 1.28
CA ALA A 75 -2.77 1.40 0.91
C ALA A 75 -1.33 0.94 1.19
N VAL A 76 -0.38 1.49 0.41
CA VAL A 76 1.05 1.22 0.54
C VAL A 76 1.77 2.56 0.55
N GLY A 77 2.76 2.70 1.43
CA GLY A 77 3.55 3.90 1.57
C GLY A 77 4.67 3.70 2.58
N PHE A 78 4.94 4.70 3.40
CA PHE A 78 5.99 4.66 4.41
C PHE A 78 5.43 5.03 5.79
N THR A 79 5.95 4.39 6.84
CA THR A 79 5.74 4.83 8.22
C THR A 79 6.50 6.13 8.49
N PRO A 80 6.16 6.85 9.58
CA PRO A 80 7.03 7.91 10.07
C PRO A 80 8.45 7.36 10.22
N GLY A 81 9.41 7.97 9.53
CA GLY A 81 10.81 7.58 9.57
C GLY A 81 11.48 7.97 10.89
N SER A 82 12.79 8.14 10.87
CA SER A 82 13.55 8.51 12.07
C SER A 82 13.83 10.02 12.11
N PRO A 83 13.54 10.73 13.22
CA PRO A 83 13.89 12.13 13.36
C PRO A 83 15.42 12.31 13.29
N GLN A 84 15.85 13.42 12.69
CA GLN A 84 17.25 13.82 12.58
C GLN A 84 17.53 15.03 13.48
N SER A 85 18.81 15.29 13.75
CA SER A 85 19.24 16.40 14.61
C SER A 85 18.92 17.79 14.04
N ASP A 86 18.76 17.91 12.72
CA ASP A 86 18.38 19.14 12.02
C ASP A 86 16.85 19.37 11.97
N GLY A 87 16.07 18.52 12.64
CA GLY A 87 14.60 18.57 12.65
C GLY A 87 13.94 17.92 11.43
N SER A 88 14.70 17.38 10.48
CA SER A 88 14.17 16.62 9.35
C SER A 88 13.80 15.18 9.76
N MET A 89 13.03 14.48 8.90
CA MET A 89 12.68 13.07 9.07
C MET A 89 13.36 12.24 7.99
N SER A 90 14.18 11.26 8.39
CA SER A 90 14.80 10.29 7.48
C SER A 90 13.86 9.12 7.24
N VAL A 91 13.33 9.00 6.02
CA VAL A 91 12.43 7.92 5.59
C VAL A 91 13.13 7.10 4.51
N GLY A 92 13.23 5.79 4.70
CA GLY A 92 13.88 4.87 3.76
C GLY A 92 13.07 3.60 3.51
N LEU A 93 13.65 2.68 2.73
CA LEU A 93 12.98 1.40 2.38
C LEU A 93 12.60 0.55 3.59
N ARG A 94 13.32 0.68 4.72
CA ARG A 94 12.98 -0.02 5.97
C ARG A 94 11.64 0.42 6.56
N ASP A 95 11.18 1.62 6.19
CA ASP A 95 9.93 2.24 6.63
C ASP A 95 8.78 1.92 5.67
N ALA A 96 9.02 1.19 4.58
CA ALA A 96 7.97 0.77 3.65
C ALA A 96 6.91 -0.08 4.39
N HIS A 97 5.65 0.28 4.21
CA HIS A 97 4.55 -0.29 4.97
C HIS A 97 3.26 -0.35 4.16
N ALA A 98 2.42 -1.33 4.51
CA ALA A 98 1.09 -1.48 3.97
C ALA A 98 0.08 -1.48 5.12
N TRP A 99 -1.05 -0.82 4.92
CA TRP A 99 -2.16 -0.76 5.89
C TRP A 99 -3.52 -0.88 5.19
N PRO A 100 -4.54 -1.44 5.85
CA PRO A 100 -5.90 -1.40 5.34
C PRO A 100 -6.58 -0.06 5.63
N GLU A 101 -7.43 0.35 4.69
CA GLU A 101 -8.39 1.45 4.88
C GLU A 101 -9.80 0.93 4.65
N LEU A 102 -10.71 1.23 5.57
CA LEU A 102 -12.10 0.81 5.53
C LEU A 102 -12.98 2.06 5.40
N TYR A 103 -14.01 2.00 4.57
CA TYR A 103 -14.89 3.13 4.32
C TYR A 103 -16.09 3.11 5.28
N PHE A 104 -16.37 4.25 5.90
CA PHE A 104 -17.57 4.48 6.69
C PHE A 104 -18.30 5.72 6.19
N GLU A 105 -19.61 5.61 6.02
CA GLU A 105 -20.43 6.75 5.61
C GLU A 105 -20.31 7.91 6.62
N GLY A 106 -20.22 9.13 6.11
CA GLY A 106 -19.99 10.34 6.92
C GLY A 106 -18.55 10.57 7.38
N VAL A 107 -17.68 9.54 7.35
CA VAL A 107 -16.26 9.65 7.77
C VAL A 107 -15.30 9.54 6.58
N GLY A 108 -15.60 8.66 5.62
CA GLY A 108 -14.75 8.35 4.48
C GLY A 108 -13.83 7.16 4.72
N TRP A 109 -12.68 7.14 4.02
CA TRP A 109 -11.66 6.10 4.16
C TRP A 109 -10.87 6.28 5.46
N THR A 110 -10.99 5.31 6.34
CA THR A 110 -10.38 5.32 7.67
C THR A 110 -9.30 4.24 7.76
N ARG A 111 -8.10 4.63 8.20
CA ARG A 111 -6.93 3.74 8.34
C ARG A 111 -7.02 2.86 9.59
N PHE A 112 -6.53 1.64 9.48
CA PHE A 112 -6.34 0.73 10.62
C PHE A 112 -4.92 0.14 10.57
N GLU A 113 -4.42 -0.33 11.71
CA GLU A 113 -3.10 -0.95 11.83
C GLU A 113 -3.19 -2.34 12.46
N PRO A 114 -3.43 -3.38 11.65
CA PRO A 114 -3.50 -4.76 12.13
C PRO A 114 -2.11 -5.40 12.36
N THR A 115 -1.02 -4.73 12.01
CA THR A 115 0.32 -5.33 12.08
C THR A 115 0.90 -5.17 13.50
N PRO A 116 1.16 -6.26 14.25
CA PRO A 116 1.72 -6.16 15.60
C PRO A 116 3.08 -5.47 15.60
N ASN A 117 3.30 -4.55 16.55
CA ASN A 117 4.59 -3.89 16.81
C ASN A 117 5.21 -3.19 15.58
N ARG A 118 4.41 -2.80 14.60
CA ARG A 118 4.82 -2.07 13.39
C ARG A 118 3.78 -1.01 13.04
N GLY A 119 4.21 0.04 12.36
CA GLY A 119 3.33 1.16 12.03
C GLY A 119 2.93 1.98 13.26
N SER A 120 1.93 2.84 13.10
CA SER A 120 1.42 3.71 14.15
C SER A 120 -0.09 3.51 14.29
N VAL A 121 -0.53 2.85 15.36
CA VAL A 121 -1.95 2.56 15.61
C VAL A 121 -2.72 3.89 15.75
N PRO A 122 -3.67 4.20 14.85
CA PRO A 122 -4.37 5.47 14.90
C PRO A 122 -5.17 5.61 16.20
N ALA A 123 -5.10 6.77 16.85
CA ALA A 123 -5.70 6.99 18.17
C ALA A 123 -7.19 6.65 18.24
N TYR A 124 -7.95 6.91 17.17
CA TYR A 124 -9.37 6.60 17.11
C TYR A 124 -9.65 5.09 17.17
N THR A 125 -8.72 4.24 16.74
CA THR A 125 -8.86 2.78 16.77
C THR A 125 -8.52 2.15 18.12
N GLN A 126 -8.03 2.94 19.08
CA GLN A 126 -7.65 2.44 20.40
C GLN A 126 -8.88 2.41 21.33
N THR A 127 -9.16 1.27 21.95
CA THR A 127 -10.18 1.18 23.01
C THR A 127 -9.64 1.77 24.31
N ASN A 128 -9.69 3.10 24.45
CA ASN A 128 -9.50 3.75 25.76
C ASN A 128 -10.77 3.58 26.61
N THR A 129 -10.65 3.05 27.82
CA THR A 129 -11.69 3.15 28.87
C THR A 129 -10.99 3.56 30.17
N PRO A 130 -11.44 4.55 30.97
CA PRO A 130 -12.41 5.63 30.78
C PRO A 130 -11.80 7.05 30.90
N GLY A 131 -12.44 8.02 30.24
CA GLY A 131 -12.18 9.45 30.37
C GLY A 131 -12.84 10.18 29.22
N SER A 132 -14.05 10.70 29.45
CA SER A 132 -14.85 11.44 28.48
C SER A 132 -14.15 12.72 28.04
N ASP A 133 -13.28 12.62 27.05
CA ASP A 133 -12.99 13.71 26.13
C ASP A 133 -13.16 13.15 24.73
N SER A 134 -14.27 13.55 24.08
CA SER A 134 -14.38 13.37 22.63
C SER A 134 -13.13 14.00 22.01
N PRO A 135 -12.34 13.27 21.20
CA PRO A 135 -11.28 13.91 20.46
C PRO A 135 -11.95 14.97 19.60
N THR A 136 -11.52 16.22 19.74
CA THR A 136 -11.88 17.27 18.79
C THR A 136 -11.27 16.86 17.46
N VAL A 137 -12.07 16.19 16.64
CA VAL A 137 -11.76 15.94 15.24
C VAL A 137 -11.60 17.32 14.61
N PRO A 138 -10.48 17.61 13.91
CA PRO A 138 -10.39 18.83 13.12
C PRO A 138 -11.57 18.82 12.16
N LYS A 139 -12.52 19.73 12.37
CA LYS A 139 -13.61 19.98 11.44
C LYS A 139 -12.98 20.18 10.06
N PRO A 140 -13.39 19.44 9.02
CA PRO A 140 -12.96 19.74 7.67
C PRO A 140 -13.21 21.22 7.43
N SER A 141 -12.16 21.97 7.11
CA SER A 141 -12.32 23.35 6.71
C SER A 141 -13.30 23.33 5.54
N THR A 142 -14.44 24.01 5.68
CA THR A 142 -15.36 24.28 4.59
C THR A 142 -14.70 25.28 3.65
N SER A 143 -13.59 24.89 3.04
CA SER A 143 -13.19 25.45 1.76
C SER A 143 -14.24 24.93 0.80
N THR A 144 -15.03 25.84 0.25
CA THR A 144 -16.01 25.59 -0.82
C THR A 144 -15.43 24.56 -1.78
N SER A 145 -15.92 23.32 -1.66
CA SER A 145 -15.58 22.26 -2.58
C SER A 145 -16.20 22.67 -3.91
N ALA A 146 -15.38 23.15 -4.85
CA ALA A 146 -15.81 23.22 -6.23
C ALA A 146 -16.25 21.80 -6.60
N ALA A 147 -17.50 21.67 -7.05
CA ALA A 147 -18.05 20.40 -7.51
C ALA A 147 -17.03 19.68 -8.42
N PRO A 148 -16.90 18.34 -8.34
CA PRO A 148 -16.00 17.61 -9.22
C PRO A 148 -16.35 17.96 -10.66
N SER A 149 -15.42 18.62 -11.36
CA SER A 149 -15.56 18.85 -12.80
C SER A 149 -15.56 17.50 -13.49
N THR A 150 -16.56 17.27 -14.33
CA THR A 150 -16.60 16.15 -15.30
C THR A 150 -15.59 16.32 -16.43
N ALA A 151 -14.88 17.46 -16.46
CA ALA A 151 -13.81 17.72 -17.42
C ALA A 151 -12.49 17.07 -16.97
N PRO A 152 -11.81 16.32 -17.85
CA PRO A 152 -10.48 15.80 -17.56
C PRO A 152 -9.51 16.95 -17.27
N SER A 153 -8.62 16.78 -16.29
CA SER A 153 -7.56 17.75 -16.00
C SER A 153 -6.72 17.96 -17.25
N ALA A 154 -6.78 19.18 -17.81
CA ALA A 154 -5.88 19.57 -18.89
C ALA A 154 -4.46 19.66 -18.30
N SER A 155 -3.63 18.64 -18.56
CA SER A 155 -2.19 18.84 -18.43
C SER A 155 -1.79 19.90 -19.47
N SER A 156 -1.08 20.94 -19.04
CA SER A 156 -0.66 22.09 -19.86
C SER A 156 0.25 21.76 -21.04
N ASN A 157 0.45 20.48 -21.35
CA ASN A 157 1.50 20.01 -22.24
C ASN A 157 1.00 19.21 -23.46
N CYS A 158 -0.31 18.96 -23.62
CA CYS A 158 -0.84 18.34 -24.84
C CYS A 158 -2.36 18.50 -24.89
N LEU A 159 -2.90 19.19 -25.90
CA LEU A 159 -4.35 19.28 -26.13
C LEU A 159 -4.89 17.95 -26.65
N ALA A 160 -6.14 17.62 -26.32
CA ALA A 160 -6.78 16.36 -26.70
C ALA A 160 -6.75 16.10 -28.23
N GLU A 161 -6.84 17.17 -29.04
CA GLU A 161 -6.69 17.13 -30.50
C GLU A 161 -5.33 16.59 -30.94
N GLN A 162 -4.25 16.99 -30.25
CA GLN A 162 -2.87 16.62 -30.57
C GLN A 162 -2.55 15.17 -30.20
N LYS A 163 -3.23 14.63 -29.18
CA LYS A 163 -3.15 13.22 -28.81
C LYS A 163 -3.79 12.30 -29.85
N LYS A 164 -4.78 12.79 -30.60
CA LYS A 164 -5.45 12.03 -31.68
C LYS A 164 -4.61 11.98 -32.96
N LEU A 165 -3.60 12.83 -33.06
CA LEU A 165 -2.70 12.98 -34.20
C LEU A 165 -1.29 12.40 -33.93
N ASP A 166 -1.10 11.69 -32.81
CA ASP A 166 0.21 11.16 -32.35
C ASP A 166 1.36 12.19 -32.35
N ALA A 167 1.02 13.47 -32.20
CA ALA A 167 1.97 14.59 -32.34
C ALA A 167 2.62 15.01 -31.01
N CYS A 168 2.34 14.31 -29.90
CA CYS A 168 2.90 14.65 -28.60
C CYS A 168 4.15 13.80 -28.28
N PRO A 169 5.30 14.42 -27.95
CA PRO A 169 6.50 13.69 -27.58
C PRO A 169 6.26 13.00 -26.23
N SER A 170 6.18 11.67 -26.23
CA SER A 170 6.14 10.89 -25.00
C SER A 170 7.52 10.93 -24.34
N GLN A 171 7.64 11.63 -23.20
CA GLN A 171 8.73 11.36 -22.26
C GLN A 171 8.43 10.07 -21.50
N SER A 172 8.47 8.94 -22.19
CA SER A 172 8.84 7.69 -21.52
C SER A 172 10.33 7.79 -21.24
N ALA A 173 10.73 7.57 -19.99
CA ALA A 173 12.11 7.66 -19.53
C ALA A 173 13.07 6.93 -20.48
N LEU A 174 13.78 7.70 -21.31
CA LEU A 174 14.99 7.23 -21.98
C LEU A 174 16.04 7.07 -20.88
N ALA A 175 16.14 5.85 -20.37
CA ALA A 175 17.40 5.37 -19.85
C ALA A 175 18.40 5.44 -21.00
N THR A 176 19.26 6.46 -21.00
CA THR A 176 20.41 6.54 -21.90
C THR A 176 21.40 5.44 -21.51
N VAL A 177 21.15 4.22 -21.96
CA VAL A 177 22.19 3.20 -22.08
C VAL A 177 23.02 3.62 -23.28
N GLY A 178 24.23 4.12 -23.03
CA GLY A 178 25.20 4.41 -24.09
C GLY A 178 25.52 3.13 -24.85
N SER A 179 24.93 2.96 -26.03
CA SER A 179 25.32 1.92 -26.98
C SER A 179 26.17 2.57 -28.06
N LYS A 180 27.49 2.54 -27.84
CA LYS A 180 28.49 2.78 -28.89
C LYS A 180 28.64 1.44 -29.64
N ASN A 181 27.90 1.29 -30.73
CA ASN A 181 27.95 0.11 -31.58
C ASN A 181 29.13 0.23 -32.56
N ASP A 182 30.33 -0.12 -32.10
CA ASP A 182 31.47 -0.44 -32.97
C ASP A 182 31.81 -1.93 -32.80
N GLY A 183 30.83 -2.78 -33.11
CA GLY A 183 30.97 -4.24 -33.08
C GLY A 183 31.09 -4.80 -34.48
N THR A 184 32.29 -5.30 -34.82
CA THR A 184 32.65 -5.93 -36.10
C THR A 184 31.62 -6.99 -36.53
N PRO A 185 31.22 -7.04 -37.81
CA PRO A 185 30.20 -7.98 -38.27
C PRO A 185 30.59 -9.44 -37.99
N TRP A 186 29.63 -10.21 -37.49
CA TRP A 186 29.76 -11.60 -37.03
C TRP A 186 30.32 -12.59 -38.06
N PHE A 187 30.30 -12.29 -39.36
CA PHE A 187 30.91 -13.11 -40.40
C PHE A 187 32.45 -13.00 -40.44
N GLN A 188 33.05 -12.03 -39.76
CA GLN A 188 34.51 -11.92 -39.61
C GLN A 188 35.08 -12.82 -38.49
N ILE A 189 34.23 -13.40 -37.62
CA ILE A 189 34.67 -14.23 -36.48
C ILE A 189 34.80 -15.73 -36.84
N LEU A 190 34.26 -16.16 -37.99
CA LEU A 190 34.38 -17.55 -38.46
C LEU A 190 35.69 -17.86 -39.23
N GLY A 191 36.54 -16.85 -39.49
CA GLY A 191 37.80 -17.02 -40.21
C GLY A 191 39.00 -17.43 -39.33
N TYR A 192 38.87 -17.42 -38.00
CA TYR A 192 40.01 -17.58 -37.07
C TYR A 192 39.93 -18.84 -36.17
N THR A 193 39.28 -19.91 -36.63
CA THR A 193 39.34 -21.23 -35.96
C THR A 193 39.91 -22.34 -36.84
N LEU A 194 40.87 -22.02 -37.72
CA LEU A 194 41.59 -23.02 -38.53
C LEU A 194 43.10 -22.73 -38.72
N ALA A 195 43.72 -21.95 -37.82
CA ALA A 195 45.16 -21.71 -37.82
C ALA A 195 45.75 -21.76 -36.38
N GLY A 196 45.41 -22.81 -35.65
CA GLY A 196 45.92 -23.08 -34.29
C GLY A 196 46.29 -24.54 -34.08
N LEU A 197 46.70 -25.22 -35.14
CA LEU A 197 47.31 -26.56 -35.12
C LEU A 197 48.31 -26.66 -36.29
N LEU A 198 49.47 -26.03 -36.09
CA LEU A 198 50.77 -26.35 -36.69
C LEU A 198 51.86 -25.61 -35.92
#